data_AF-A0A5E4SIT7-F1
#
_entry.id   AF-A0A5E4SIT7-F1
#
_cell.length_a   1.000
_cell.length_b   1.000
_cell.length_c   1.000
_cell.angle_alpha   90.00
_cell.angle_beta   90.00
_cell.angle_gamma   90.00
#
_symmetry.space_group_name_H-M   'P 1'
#
loop_
_entity.id
_entity.type
_entity.pdbx_description
1 polymer ?
#
loop_
_entity_poly.entity_id
_entity_poly.type
_entity_poly.pdbx_seq_one_letter_code
_entity_poly.pdbx_strand_id
1 'polypeptide(L)'
;MSWARKTSLRSSVPLARSPFKRKSRKRAKKAEREHMGVVAGLYCVVCRNLGYDESPAEVHHVRFLAGGGQRAEHADTIPLCPLHHRVGGYGVAFHAGPAEFQRRYGTEAELLEQTRRDVAHRIFASVAPEVA
;
A
#
# COMPACT_ATOMS: atom_id res chain seq x y z
N MET A 1 8.01 -43.44 10.98
CA MET A 1 7.46 -43.09 9.65
C MET A 1 8.50 -42.24 8.92
N SER A 2 9.31 -42.86 8.07
CA SER A 2 10.47 -42.24 7.42
C SER A 2 10.01 -41.30 6.29
N TRP A 3 10.32 -40.02 6.39
CA TRP A 3 10.17 -39.07 5.29
C TRP A 3 11.31 -39.32 4.30
N ALA A 4 11.03 -40.08 3.24
CA ALA A 4 11.96 -40.25 2.13
C ALA A 4 12.21 -38.89 1.46
N ARG A 5 13.47 -38.43 1.48
CA ARG A 5 13.90 -37.22 0.76
C ARG A 5 13.70 -37.46 -0.74
N LYS A 6 12.74 -36.78 -1.35
CA LYS A 6 12.53 -36.79 -2.81
C LYS A 6 13.79 -36.23 -3.47
N THR A 7 14.51 -37.06 -4.21
CA THR A 7 15.67 -36.65 -5.01
C THR A 7 15.22 -35.58 -5.99
N SER A 8 15.79 -34.38 -5.89
CA SER A 8 15.49 -33.28 -6.80
C SER A 8 16.01 -33.64 -8.19
N LEU A 9 15.09 -34.01 -9.08
CA LEU A 9 15.39 -34.12 -10.51
C LEU A 9 15.58 -32.70 -11.07
N ARG A 10 16.80 -32.17 -10.96
CA ARG A 10 17.20 -30.96 -11.67
C ARG A 10 17.62 -31.35 -13.09
N SER A 11 16.89 -30.86 -14.08
CA SER A 11 17.32 -30.93 -15.47
C SER A 11 18.65 -30.19 -15.63
N SER A 12 19.64 -30.84 -16.23
CA SER A 12 20.92 -30.25 -16.61
C SER A 12 20.82 -29.40 -17.89
N VAL A 13 19.67 -29.45 -18.57
CA VAL A 13 19.45 -28.70 -19.82
C VAL A 13 19.08 -27.25 -19.48
N PRO A 14 19.86 -26.25 -19.93
CA PRO A 14 19.51 -24.86 -19.73
C PRO A 14 18.21 -24.52 -20.48
N LEU A 15 17.23 -23.97 -19.75
CA LEU A 15 15.99 -23.50 -20.37
C LEU A 15 16.31 -22.36 -21.34
N ALA A 16 15.73 -22.42 -22.54
CA ALA A 16 15.81 -21.34 -23.51
C ALA A 16 15.25 -20.05 -22.93
N ARG A 17 15.89 -18.91 -23.21
CA ARG A 17 15.42 -17.60 -22.73
C ARG A 17 14.11 -17.25 -23.42
N SER A 18 13.16 -16.71 -22.65
CA SER A 18 11.86 -16.28 -23.17
C SER A 18 12.02 -15.27 -24.31
N PRO A 19 11.31 -15.43 -25.44
CA PRO A 19 11.36 -14.49 -26.56
C PRO A 19 10.67 -13.16 -26.23
N PHE A 20 9.93 -13.09 -25.12
CA PHE A 20 9.20 -11.89 -24.72
C PHE A 20 10.13 -10.83 -24.11
N LYS A 21 10.31 -9.71 -24.82
CA LYS A 21 11.03 -8.53 -24.31
C LYS A 21 10.27 -7.94 -23.13
N ARG A 22 10.93 -7.88 -21.96
CA ARG A 22 10.33 -7.33 -20.74
C ARG A 22 10.18 -5.80 -20.87
N LYS A 23 8.94 -5.30 -20.77
CA LYS A 23 8.68 -3.84 -20.73
C LYS A 23 9.29 -3.23 -19.46
N SER A 24 9.96 -2.08 -19.58
CA SER A 24 10.49 -1.39 -18.40
C SER A 24 9.35 -0.81 -17.56
N ARG A 25 9.51 -0.85 -16.24
CA ARG A 25 8.57 -0.21 -15.31
C ARG A 25 8.89 1.27 -15.23
N LYS A 26 7.86 2.12 -15.37
CA LYS A 26 8.02 3.57 -15.21
C LYS A 26 8.32 3.89 -13.75
N ARG A 27 9.31 4.76 -13.51
CA ARG A 27 9.62 5.27 -12.17
C ARG A 27 8.68 6.42 -11.83
N ALA A 28 8.39 6.58 -10.53
CA ALA A 28 7.62 7.70 -10.04
C ALA A 28 8.32 9.04 -10.35
N LYS A 29 7.55 10.02 -10.82
CA LYS A 29 8.01 11.41 -11.02
C LYS A 29 8.33 12.08 -9.67
N LYS A 30 8.96 13.26 -9.71
CA LYS A 30 9.24 14.03 -8.48
C LYS A 30 7.96 14.35 -7.70
N ALA A 31 6.96 14.94 -8.35
CA ALA A 31 5.68 15.28 -7.72
C ALA A 31 4.95 14.06 -7.14
N GLU A 32 4.99 12.91 -7.82
CA GLU A 32 4.38 11.66 -7.31
C GLU A 32 5.08 11.15 -6.04
N ARG A 33 6.42 11.29 -5.97
CA ARG A 33 7.18 10.96 -4.75
C ARG A 33 6.88 11.92 -3.60
N GLU A 34 6.75 13.22 -3.89
CA GLU A 34 6.39 14.24 -2.91
C GLU A 34 5.00 13.99 -2.36
N HIS A 35 4.01 13.73 -3.22
CA HIS A 35 2.65 13.34 -2.82
C HIS A 35 2.65 12.14 -1.88
N MET A 36 3.31 11.04 -2.28
CA MET A 36 3.43 9.85 -1.44
C MET A 36 4.17 10.12 -0.12
N GLY A 37 5.11 11.07 -0.09
CA GLY A 37 5.77 11.54 1.12
C GLY A 37 4.82 12.29 2.06
N VAL A 38 3.97 13.17 1.51
CA VAL A 38 2.90 13.85 2.28
C VAL A 38 1.94 12.82 2.86
N VAL A 39 1.48 11.86 2.04
CA VAL A 39 0.61 10.77 2.48
C VAL A 39 1.23 9.98 3.63
N ALA A 40 2.48 9.50 3.49
CA ALA A 40 3.17 8.77 4.55
C ALA A 40 3.31 9.60 5.85
N GLY A 41 3.53 10.92 5.70
CA GLY A 41 3.61 11.84 6.82
C GLY A 41 2.29 12.08 7.56
N LEU A 42 1.14 11.70 7.00
CA LEU A 42 -0.16 11.82 7.69
C LEU A 42 -0.34 10.80 8.81
N TYR A 43 0.56 9.83 8.95
CA TYR A 43 0.43 8.68 9.85
C TYR A 43 -0.72 7.75 9.48
N CYS A 44 -0.74 6.57 10.08
CA CYS A 44 -1.67 5.52 9.72
C CYS A 44 -3.13 5.99 9.90
N VAL A 45 -3.90 6.00 8.81
CA VAL A 45 -5.30 6.45 8.82
C VAL A 45 -6.16 5.64 9.80
N VAL A 46 -5.91 4.33 9.90
CA VAL A 46 -6.61 3.46 10.87
C VAL A 46 -6.23 3.81 12.30
N CYS A 47 -4.94 3.99 12.60
CA CYS A 47 -4.51 4.36 13.95
C CYS A 47 -5.13 5.68 14.40
N ARG A 48 -5.14 6.69 13.51
CA ARG A 48 -5.76 8.00 13.78
C ARG A 48 -7.26 7.86 14.05
N ASN A 49 -7.97 7.06 13.26
CA ASN A 49 -9.41 6.82 13.46
C ASN A 49 -9.72 6.08 14.77
N LEU A 50 -8.79 5.27 15.27
CA LEU A 50 -8.88 4.59 16.56
C LEU A 50 -8.44 5.46 17.76
N GLY A 51 -8.04 6.71 17.51
CA GLY A 51 -7.57 7.63 18.57
C GLY A 51 -6.13 7.38 19.02
N TYR A 52 -5.34 6.62 18.25
CA TYR A 52 -3.90 6.52 18.47
C TYR A 52 -3.16 7.68 17.80
N ASP A 53 -2.04 8.08 18.41
CA ASP A 53 -1.18 9.16 17.92
C ASP A 53 -0.41 8.77 16.62
N GLU A 54 0.66 9.53 16.36
CA GLU A 54 1.56 9.57 15.20
C GLU A 54 2.22 8.22 14.82
N SER A 55 1.41 7.24 14.44
CA SER A 55 1.86 5.92 14.02
C SER A 55 2.53 5.97 12.65
N PRO A 56 3.83 5.68 12.52
CA PRO A 56 4.55 5.77 11.25
C PRO A 56 3.90 4.91 10.16
N ALA A 57 3.68 5.49 8.98
CA ALA A 57 2.95 4.85 7.89
C ALA A 57 3.84 4.52 6.70
N GLU A 58 3.56 3.36 6.11
CA GLU A 58 3.96 2.97 4.76
C GLU A 58 2.83 3.36 3.78
N VAL A 59 3.18 3.59 2.51
CA VAL A 59 2.21 3.93 1.46
C VAL A 59 1.59 2.67 0.91
N HIS A 60 0.26 2.60 0.95
CA HIS A 60 -0.54 1.51 0.41
C HIS A 60 -1.30 1.98 -0.85
N HIS A 61 -1.04 1.35 -2.00
CA HIS A 61 -1.83 1.57 -3.22
C HIS A 61 -3.17 0.85 -3.13
N VAL A 62 -4.25 1.61 -3.30
CA VAL A 62 -5.60 1.07 -3.30
C VAL A 62 -5.73 0.03 -4.42
N ARG A 63 -6.30 -1.14 -4.11
CA ARG A 63 -6.57 -2.22 -5.05
C ARG A 63 -7.85 -2.02 -5.86
N PHE A 64 -8.86 -1.30 -5.35
CA PHE A 64 -10.15 -1.21 -6.07
C PHE A 64 -10.06 -0.40 -7.37
N LEU A 65 -9.05 0.48 -7.51
CA LEU A 65 -8.78 1.25 -8.74
C LEU A 65 -7.84 0.54 -9.73
N ALA A 66 -7.34 -0.66 -9.40
CA ALA A 66 -6.39 -1.39 -10.25
C ALA A 66 -6.68 -2.89 -10.34
N GLY A 67 -6.92 -3.38 -11.56
CA GLY A 67 -7.14 -4.80 -11.85
C GLY A 67 -5.87 -5.56 -12.28
N GLY A 68 -5.97 -6.90 -12.38
CA GLY A 68 -4.97 -7.72 -13.10
C GLY A 68 -3.54 -7.69 -12.52
N GLY A 69 -3.41 -7.54 -11.20
CA GLY A 69 -2.10 -7.47 -10.52
C GLY A 69 -1.34 -6.16 -10.78
N GLN A 70 -1.99 -5.15 -11.34
CA GLN A 70 -1.45 -3.80 -11.45
C GLN A 70 -1.55 -3.06 -10.10
N ARG A 71 -0.84 -1.94 -10.00
CA ARG A 71 -0.97 -1.00 -8.89
C ARG A 71 -1.80 0.18 -9.36
N ALA A 72 -2.57 0.78 -8.46
CA ALA A 72 -3.20 2.07 -8.73
C ALA A 72 -2.13 3.16 -8.91
N GLU A 73 -2.59 4.33 -9.37
CA GLU A 73 -1.74 5.49 -9.54
C GLU A 73 -1.12 5.92 -8.20
N HIS A 74 0.04 6.61 -8.27
CA HIS A 74 0.73 7.07 -7.07
C HIS A 74 -0.09 8.08 -6.23
N ALA A 75 -1.06 8.76 -6.85
CA ALA A 75 -2.01 9.64 -6.17
C ALA A 75 -3.05 8.88 -5.34
N ASP A 76 -3.33 7.62 -5.71
CA ASP A 76 -4.38 6.79 -5.14
C ASP A 76 -3.81 5.85 -4.07
N THR A 77 -3.36 6.46 -2.98
CA THR A 77 -2.69 5.76 -1.89
C THR A 77 -3.23 6.19 -0.53
N ILE A 78 -3.17 5.28 0.44
CA ILE A 78 -3.52 5.52 1.84
C ILE A 78 -2.33 5.23 2.76
N PRO A 79 -2.19 5.93 3.89
CA PRO A 79 -1.12 5.68 4.86
C PRO A 79 -1.52 4.57 5.83
N LEU A 80 -0.76 3.47 5.86
CA LEU A 80 -0.97 2.36 6.79
C LEU A 80 0.32 2.03 7.54
N CYS A 81 0.28 1.88 8.86
CA CYS A 81 1.43 1.40 9.62
C CYS A 81 1.74 -0.06 9.25
N PRO A 82 2.95 -0.59 9.52
CA PRO A 82 3.29 -1.97 9.18
C PRO A 82 2.27 -2.99 9.70
N LEU A 83 1.68 -2.75 10.88
CA LEU A 83 0.66 -3.60 11.50
C LEU A 83 -0.63 -3.64 10.67
N HIS A 84 -1.18 -2.49 10.30
CA HIS A 84 -2.37 -2.39 9.45
C HIS A 84 -2.09 -2.67 7.97
N HIS A 85 -0.84 -2.61 7.53
CA HIS A 85 -0.46 -2.85 6.15
C HIS A 85 -0.20 -4.35 5.87
N ARG A 86 0.74 -4.96 6.60
CA ARG A 86 1.30 -6.28 6.24
C ARG A 86 1.55 -7.25 7.40
N VAL A 87 1.78 -6.81 8.64
CA VAL A 87 2.22 -7.71 9.74
C VAL A 87 1.14 -8.11 10.75
N GLY A 88 0.03 -7.38 10.87
CA GLY A 88 -0.99 -7.59 11.91
C GLY A 88 -1.83 -8.87 11.83
N GLY A 89 -1.70 -9.68 10.76
CA GLY A 89 -2.48 -10.91 10.59
C GLY A 89 -3.90 -10.67 10.02
N TYR A 90 -4.70 -11.74 9.92
CA TYR A 90 -5.99 -11.73 9.23
C TYR A 90 -6.96 -10.70 9.83
N GLY A 91 -7.48 -9.80 8.99
CA GLY A 91 -8.42 -8.76 9.40
C GLY A 91 -7.80 -7.54 10.08
N VAL A 92 -6.53 -7.60 10.48
CA VAL A 92 -5.79 -6.47 11.03
C VAL A 92 -4.86 -5.87 9.97
N ALA A 93 -4.08 -6.70 9.28
CA ALA A 93 -3.30 -6.28 8.12
C ALA A 93 -4.16 -6.37 6.86
N PHE A 94 -4.23 -5.29 6.09
CA PHE A 94 -4.94 -5.27 4.82
C PHE A 94 -4.49 -6.42 3.91
N HIS A 95 -3.19 -6.65 3.79
CA HIS A 95 -2.67 -7.73 2.93
C HIS A 95 -2.97 -9.15 3.42
N ALA A 96 -3.34 -9.35 4.69
CA ALA A 96 -3.69 -10.65 5.23
C ALA A 96 -5.20 -10.98 5.12
N GLY A 97 -6.07 -9.97 5.08
CA GLY A 97 -7.51 -10.18 4.94
C GLY A 97 -8.25 -8.91 4.56
N PRO A 98 -8.23 -8.48 3.29
CA PRO A 98 -8.82 -7.20 2.86
C PRO A 98 -10.31 -7.07 3.21
N ALA A 99 -11.08 -8.14 3.03
CA ALA A 99 -12.52 -8.10 3.31
C ALA A 99 -12.82 -7.88 4.80
N GLU A 100 -12.10 -8.57 5.70
CA GLU A 100 -12.27 -8.38 7.14
C GLU A 100 -11.67 -7.04 7.61
N PHE A 101 -10.52 -6.63 7.07
CA PHE A 101 -9.94 -5.32 7.33
C PHE A 101 -10.94 -4.20 7.03
N GLN A 102 -11.56 -4.24 5.84
CA GLN A 102 -12.49 -3.20 5.43
C GLN A 102 -13.77 -3.20 6.27
N ARG A 103 -14.24 -4.36 6.73
CA ARG A 103 -15.36 -4.43 7.68
C ARG A 103 -15.04 -3.77 9.01
N ARG A 104 -13.79 -3.89 9.49
CA ARG A 104 -13.37 -3.36 10.80
C ARG A 104 -13.04 -1.87 10.78
N TYR A 105 -12.36 -1.42 9.74
CA TYR A 105 -11.72 -0.09 9.73
C TYR A 105 -12.28 0.87 8.67
N GLY A 106 -13.23 0.42 7.87
CA GLY A 106 -13.74 1.15 6.70
C GLY A 106 -13.14 0.65 5.39
N THR A 107 -13.89 0.85 4.32
CA THR A 107 -13.49 0.45 2.97
C THR A 107 -12.28 1.24 2.49
N GLU A 108 -11.52 0.65 1.57
CA GLU A 108 -10.37 1.31 0.96
C GLU A 108 -10.77 2.61 0.23
N ALA A 109 -12.01 2.71 -0.27
CA ALA A 109 -12.56 3.92 -0.87
C ALA A 109 -12.80 5.04 0.16
N GLU A 110 -13.43 4.72 1.30
CA GLU A 110 -13.65 5.69 2.39
C GLU A 110 -12.33 6.19 2.97
N LEU A 111 -11.38 5.29 3.20
CA LEU A 111 -10.05 5.63 3.70
C LEU A 111 -9.26 6.47 2.69
N LEU A 112 -9.44 6.24 1.39
CA LEU A 112 -8.83 7.04 0.35
C LEU A 112 -9.42 8.45 0.29
N GLU A 113 -10.75 8.58 0.39
CA GLU A 113 -11.41 9.88 0.44
C GLU A 113 -10.96 10.68 1.67
N GLN A 114 -10.90 10.05 2.84
CA GLN A 114 -10.34 10.66 4.04
C GLN A 114 -8.90 11.12 3.81
N THR A 115 -8.04 10.24 3.26
CA THR A 115 -6.64 10.59 2.97
C THR A 115 -6.54 11.79 2.03
N ARG A 116 -7.36 11.86 0.98
CA ARG A 116 -7.38 12.99 0.04
C ARG A 116 -7.74 14.30 0.73
N ARG A 117 -8.74 14.28 1.63
CA ARG A 117 -9.10 15.46 2.45
C ARG A 117 -7.94 15.88 3.34
N ASP A 118 -7.33 14.93 4.05
CA ASP A 118 -6.21 15.20 4.97
C ASP A 118 -4.98 15.78 4.25
N VAL A 119 -4.67 15.25 3.06
CA VAL A 119 -3.60 15.81 2.20
C VAL A 119 -3.94 17.24 1.80
N ALA A 120 -5.17 17.50 1.35
CA ALA A 120 -5.60 18.84 0.96
C ALA A 120 -5.50 19.83 2.14
N HIS A 121 -5.98 19.44 3.33
CA HIS A 121 -5.86 20.23 4.55
C HIS A 121 -4.39 20.51 4.91
N ARG A 122 -3.52 19.51 4.85
CA ARG A 122 -2.09 19.68 5.15
C ARG A 122 -1.39 20.61 4.17
N ILE A 123 -1.71 20.51 2.88
CA ILE A 123 -1.19 21.41 1.86
C ILE A 123 -1.70 22.83 2.11
N PHE A 124 -3.00 23.00 2.35
CA PHE A 124 -3.60 24.31 2.62
C PHE A 124 -2.99 24.99 3.84
N ALA A 125 -2.89 24.26 4.96
CA ALA A 125 -2.26 24.76 6.19
C ALA A 125 -0.79 25.17 5.99
N SER A 126 -0.08 24.56 5.02
CA SER A 126 1.30 24.93 4.72
C SER A 126 1.44 26.19 3.86
N VAL A 127 0.42 26.58 3.10
CA VAL A 127 0.47 27.71 2.16
C VAL A 127 -0.26 28.96 2.67
N ALA A 128 -1.20 28.81 3.61
CA ALA A 128 -1.96 29.90 4.18
C ALA A 128 -2.23 29.63 5.67
N PRO A 129 -1.19 29.63 6.52
CA PRO A 129 -1.32 29.28 7.94
C PRO A 129 -2.22 30.26 8.72
N GLU A 130 -2.36 31.50 8.26
CA GLU A 130 -3.24 32.51 8.87
C GLU A 130 -4.75 32.25 8.70
N VAL A 131 -5.15 31.28 7.87
CA VAL A 131 -6.57 30.95 7.60
C VAL A 131 -6.93 29.49 7.87
N ALA A 132 -6.02 28.72 8.47
CA ALA A 132 -6.15 27.28 8.72
C ALA A 132 -6.64 26.97 10.14
#